data_AF-A0AAW8KN32-F1
#
_entry.id   AF-A0AAW8KN32-F1
#
_cell.length_a   1.000
_cell.length_b   1.000
_cell.length_c   1.000
_cell.angle_alpha   90.00
_cell.angle_beta   90.00
_cell.angle_gamma   90.00
#
_symmetry.space_group_name_H-M   'P 1'
#
loop_
_entity.id
_entity.type
_entity.pdbx_description
1 polymer ?
#
loop_
_entity_poly.entity_id
_entity_poly.type
_entity_poly.pdbx_seq_one_letter_code
_entity_poly.pdbx_strand_id
1 'polypeptide(L)'
;VTWPCENARVGIAASGKGYLDTIEALRILGIEDETAQQLGLRVYQVGLIWPLEPQGIREFAEGLEELIVIEEKRPILETQIKDE
;
A
#
# COMPACT_ATOMS: atom_id res chain seq x y z
N VAL A 1 4.64 1.84 7.00
CA VAL A 1 4.95 0.86 5.93
C VAL A 1 5.20 -0.49 6.57
N THR A 2 4.55 -1.55 6.10
CA THR A 2 4.69 -2.90 6.69
C THR A 2 5.68 -3.76 5.91
N TRP A 3 5.73 -3.62 4.58
CA TRP A 3 6.76 -4.21 3.73
C TRP A 3 7.59 -3.08 3.11
N PRO A 4 8.81 -2.80 3.61
CA PRO A 4 9.65 -1.73 3.08
C PRO A 4 10.36 -2.18 1.81
N CYS A 5 10.65 -1.26 0.91
CA CYS A 5 11.58 -1.46 -0.21
C CYS A 5 12.13 -0.08 -0.63
N GLU A 6 13.44 0.11 -0.52
CA GLU A 6 14.09 1.43 -0.68
C GLU A 6 13.95 1.98 -2.11
N ASN A 7 14.02 1.10 -3.11
CA ASN A 7 13.90 1.46 -4.53
C ASN A 7 12.56 0.98 -5.11
N ALA A 8 11.49 1.03 -4.30
CA ALA A 8 10.19 0.57 -4.74
C ALA A 8 9.65 1.40 -5.91
N ARG A 9 9.12 0.72 -6.93
CA ARG A 9 8.43 1.35 -8.07
C ARG A 9 6.93 1.20 -7.96
N VAL A 10 6.45 0.15 -7.28
CA VAL A 10 5.03 -0.13 -7.06
C VAL A 10 4.74 -0.14 -5.56
N GLY A 11 3.69 0.56 -5.16
CA GLY A 11 3.18 0.53 -3.80
C GLY A 11 1.77 -0.03 -3.74
N ILE A 12 1.47 -0.82 -2.70
CA ILE A 12 0.10 -1.20 -2.36
C ILE A 12 -0.28 -0.56 -1.03
N ALA A 13 -1.33 0.25 -1.03
CA ALA A 13 -1.95 0.80 0.17
C ALA A 13 -3.28 0.08 0.44
N ALA A 14 -3.44 -0.47 1.63
CA ALA A 14 -4.66 -1.17 2.03
C ALA A 14 -5.00 -0.91 3.49
N SER A 15 -6.26 -1.07 3.87
CA SER A 15 -6.70 -0.85 5.26
C SER A 15 -7.53 -2.03 5.78
N GLY A 16 -7.60 -2.16 7.11
CA GLY A 16 -8.46 -3.14 7.79
C GLY A 16 -8.30 -4.57 7.26
N LYS A 17 -9.43 -5.22 6.93
CA LYS A 17 -9.46 -6.58 6.37
C LYS A 17 -8.81 -6.66 4.98
N GLY A 18 -9.01 -5.63 4.14
CA GLY A 18 -8.43 -5.58 2.80
C GLY A 18 -6.90 -5.68 2.81
N TYR A 19 -6.24 -5.17 3.85
CA TYR A 19 -4.81 -5.39 4.05
C TYR A 19 -4.46 -6.87 4.26
N LEU A 20 -5.17 -7.57 5.16
CA LEU A 20 -4.92 -8.98 5.44
C LEU A 20 -5.15 -9.85 4.21
N ASP A 21 -6.23 -9.59 3.48
CA ASP A 21 -6.56 -10.30 2.25
C ASP A 21 -5.51 -10.03 1.15
N THR A 22 -4.97 -8.81 1.08
CA THR A 22 -3.86 -8.46 0.17
C THR A 22 -2.59 -9.23 0.50
N ILE A 23 -2.19 -9.27 1.77
CA ILE A 23 -0.99 -10.01 2.19
C ILE A 23 -1.15 -11.50 1.89
N GLU A 24 -2.33 -12.08 2.16
CA GLU A 24 -2.58 -13.49 1.85
C GLU A 24 -2.55 -13.74 0.33
N ALA A 25 -3.09 -12.84 -0.49
CA ALA A 25 -3.00 -12.94 -1.94
C ALA A 25 -1.56 -12.89 -2.44
N LEU A 26 -0.72 -11.98 -1.93
CA LEU A 26 0.70 -11.90 -2.27
C LEU A 26 1.43 -13.20 -1.89
N ARG A 27 1.13 -13.74 -0.71
CA ARG A 27 1.68 -15.02 -0.24
C ARG A 27 1.29 -16.19 -1.14
N ILE A 28 0.03 -16.27 -1.57
CA ILE A 28 -0.47 -17.28 -2.52
C ILE A 28 0.25 -17.18 -3.86
N LEU A 29 0.60 -15.97 -4.30
CA LEU A 29 1.40 -15.72 -5.51
C LEU A 29 2.90 -16.01 -5.34
N GLY A 30 3.35 -16.39 -4.13
CA GLY A 30 4.77 -16.60 -3.83
C GLY A 30 5.57 -15.30 -3.71
N ILE A 31 4.90 -14.17 -3.50
CA ILE A 31 5.52 -12.86 -3.28
C ILE A 31 5.68 -12.67 -1.77
N GLU A 32 6.91 -12.84 -1.31
CA GLU A 32 7.33 -12.66 0.09
C GLU A 32 8.66 -11.89 0.11
N ASP A 33 9.05 -11.37 1.27
CA ASP A 33 10.27 -10.59 1.57
C ASP A 33 11.24 -10.36 0.39
N GLU A 34 12.03 -11.37 0.00
CA GLU A 34 13.03 -11.24 -1.06
C GLU A 34 12.41 -10.99 -2.46
N THR A 35 11.38 -11.74 -2.83
CA THR A 35 10.66 -11.55 -4.10
C THR A 35 10.03 -10.17 -4.15
N ALA A 36 9.46 -9.68 -3.04
CA ALA A 36 8.89 -8.33 -2.97
C ALA A 36 9.96 -7.25 -3.19
N GLN A 37 11.15 -7.40 -2.59
CA GLN A 37 12.28 -6.49 -2.84
C GLN A 37 12.72 -6.51 -4.31
N GLN A 38 12.86 -7.70 -4.90
CA GLN A 38 13.29 -7.86 -6.29
C GLN A 38 12.29 -7.26 -7.28
N LEU A 39 10.99 -7.34 -6.97
CA LEU A 39 9.93 -6.70 -7.74
C LEU A 39 9.85 -5.17 -7.53
N GLY A 40 10.56 -4.63 -6.54
CA GLY A 40 10.43 -3.22 -6.17
C GLY A 40 9.04 -2.91 -5.59
N LEU A 41 8.49 -3.83 -4.81
CA LEU A 41 7.16 -3.71 -4.20
C LEU A 41 7.27 -3.27 -2.74
N ARG A 42 6.51 -2.24 -2.35
CA ARG A 42 6.27 -1.91 -0.94
C ARG A 42 4.78 -1.96 -0.59
N VAL A 43 4.50 -2.29 0.66
CA VAL A 43 3.12 -2.41 1.16
C VAL A 43 2.92 -1.54 2.40
N TYR A 44 1.82 -0.80 2.42
CA TYR A 44 1.42 0.05 3.52
C TYR A 44 0.03 -0.29 4.02
N GLN A 45 -0.03 -0.66 5.30
CA GLN A 45 -1.27 -0.74 6.03
C GLN A 45 -1.68 0.66 6.53
N VAL A 46 -2.79 1.17 6.01
CA VAL A 46 -3.41 2.41 6.47
C VAL A 46 -4.21 2.14 7.74
N GLY A 47 -3.75 2.69 8.86
CA GLY A 47 -4.36 2.50 10.18
C GLY A 47 -5.55 3.43 10.45
N LEU A 48 -5.51 4.66 9.93
CA LEU A 48 -6.58 5.64 10.05
C LEU A 48 -7.00 6.08 8.64
N ILE A 49 -8.18 5.64 8.22
CA ILE A 49 -8.71 5.94 6.87
C ILE A 49 -9.50 7.26 6.80
N TRP A 50 -9.91 7.80 7.95
CA TRP A 50 -10.64 9.07 8.02
C TRP A 50 -10.47 9.75 9.39
N PRO A 51 -10.02 11.01 9.42
CA PRO A 51 -9.32 11.69 8.32
C PRO A 51 -8.03 10.93 7.99
N LEU A 52 -7.69 10.82 6.70
CA LEU A 52 -6.42 10.25 6.28
C LEU A 52 -5.27 11.10 6.84
N GLU A 53 -4.24 10.44 7.35
CA GLU A 53 -3.03 11.10 7.81
C GLU A 53 -2.12 11.38 6.59
N PRO A 54 -1.88 12.66 6.23
CA PRO A 54 -1.30 13.00 4.94
C PRO A 54 0.22 12.83 4.88
N GLN A 55 0.93 12.87 6.01
CA GLN A 55 2.39 12.76 6.01
C GLN A 55 2.82 11.32 5.69
N GLY A 56 2.27 10.34 6.39
CA GLY A 56 2.62 8.94 6.23
C GLY A 56 2.29 8.40 4.84
N ILE A 57 1.23 8.88 4.20
CA ILE A 57 0.90 8.49 2.83
C ILE A 57 1.81 9.16 1.80
N ARG A 58 2.23 10.42 2.01
CA ARG A 58 3.19 11.10 1.13
C ARG A 58 4.58 10.46 1.21
N GLU A 59 5.07 10.19 2.41
CA GLU A 59 6.30 9.42 2.63
C GLU A 59 6.18 8.01 2.02
N PHE A 60 4.97 7.42 2.06
CA PHE A 60 4.69 6.17 1.37
C PHE A 60 4.60 6.29 -0.17
N ALA A 61 4.29 7.45 -0.73
CA ALA A 61 4.17 7.62 -2.17
C ALA A 61 5.51 8.01 -2.83
N GLU A 62 6.45 8.56 -2.06
CA GLU A 62 7.69 9.14 -2.60
C GLU A 62 8.52 8.14 -3.42
N GLY A 63 8.75 8.45 -4.70
CA GLY A 63 9.54 7.60 -5.61
C GLY A 63 8.78 6.43 -6.23
N LEU A 64 7.50 6.21 -5.88
CA LEU A 64 6.66 5.23 -6.58
C LEU A 64 6.27 5.74 -7.97
N GLU A 65 6.26 4.83 -8.95
CA GLU A 65 5.67 5.06 -10.26
C GLU A 65 4.18 4.71 -10.27
N GLU A 66 3.79 3.73 -9.46
CA GLU A 66 2.41 3.25 -9.38
C GLU A 66 1.99 3.00 -7.93
N LEU A 67 0.79 3.47 -7.58
CA LEU A 67 0.16 3.25 -6.28
C LEU A 67 -1.19 2.55 -6.49
N ILE A 68 -1.28 1.33 -5.98
CA ILE A 68 -2.48 0.51 -5.99
C ILE A 68 -3.17 0.66 -4.63
N VAL A 69 -4.40 1.17 -4.63
CA VAL A 69 -5.22 1.30 -3.42
C VAL A 69 -6.21 0.15 -3.36
N ILE A 70 -6.12 -0.68 -2.32
CA ILE A 70 -7.05 -1.77 -2.06
C ILE A 70 -8.01 -1.33 -0.96
N GLU A 71 -9.27 -1.16 -1.33
CA GLU A 71 -10.33 -0.77 -0.41
C GLU A 71 -11.60 -1.59 -0.63
N GLU A 72 -12.33 -1.83 0.47
CA GLU A 72 -13.64 -2.45 0.41
C GLU A 72 -14.73 -1.37 0.43
N LYS A 73 -15.65 -1.47 -0.54
CA LYS A 73 -16.84 -0.59 -0.72
C LYS A 73 -16.58 0.67 -1.55
N ARG A 74 -16.79 1.86 -0.97
CA ARG A 74 -16.75 3.14 -1.71
C ARG A 74 -15.35 3.74 -1.60
N PRO A 75 -14.89 4.49 -2.61
CA PRO A 75 -13.57 5.11 -2.62
C PRO A 75 -13.47 6.21 -1.57
N ILE A 76 -13.01 5.86 -0.38
CA ILE A 76 -12.75 6.82 0.72
C ILE A 76 -11.26 7.08 0.81
N LEU A 77 -10.45 6.03 0.67
CA LEU A 77 -9.00 6.14 0.77
C LEU A 77 -8.43 6.74 -0.52
N GLU A 78 -8.80 6.20 -1.68
CA GLU A 78 -8.30 6.69 -2.98
C GLU A 78 -8.60 8.17 -3.18
N THR A 79 -9.81 8.62 -2.83
CA THR A 79 -10.23 10.02 -2.98
C THR A 79 -9.33 10.95 -2.15
N GLN A 80 -9.08 10.61 -0.88
CA GLN A 80 -8.21 11.43 -0.02
C GLN A 80 -6.76 11.42 -0.48
N ILE A 81 -6.26 10.30 -1.02
CA ILE A 81 -4.90 10.23 -1.58
C ILE A 81 -4.74 11.14 -2.79
N LYS A 82 -5.78 11.28 -3.62
CA LYS A 82 -5.78 12.16 -4.80
C LYS A 82 -5.87 13.64 -4.45
N ASP A 83 -6.52 13.97 -3.33
CA ASP A 83 -6.73 15.34 -2.88
C ASP A 83 -5.53 15.92 -2.10
N GLU A 84 -4.63 15.07 -1.60
CA GLU A 84 -3.41 15.42 -0.83
C GLU A 84 -2.13 15.42 -1.67
#